data_AF-K1SUI3-F1
#
_entry.id   AF-K1SUI3-F1
#
_cell.length_a   1.000
_cell.length_b   1.000
_cell.length_c   1.000
_cell.angle_alpha   90.00
_cell.angle_beta   90.00
_cell.angle_gamma   90.00
#
_symmetry.space_group_name_H-M   'P 1'
#
loop_
_entity.id
_entity.type
_entity.pdbx_description
1 polymer ?
#
loop_
_entity_poly.entity_id
_entity_poly.type
_entity_poly.pdbx_seq_one_letter_code
_entity_poly.pdbx_strand_id
1 'polypeptide(L)' 'MRHQESIIQQTCVRWFRMKYPQLALLLFAVPNGGARLRSEAAIMKAEGTMKGVADLLLLFPAKRFHGLCIEM' A
#
# COMPACT_ATOMS: atom_id res chain seq x y z
N MET A 1 18.57 11.07 0.35
CA MET A 1 18.02 9.85 0.96
C MET A 1 17.58 8.93 -0.16
N ARG A 2 18.33 7.84 -0.38
CA ARG A 2 18.09 6.93 -1.50
C ARG A 2 16.81 6.13 -1.25
N HIS A 3 16.07 5.86 -2.32
CA HIS A 3 14.77 5.19 -2.40
C HIS A 3 14.75 3.74 -1.85
N GLN A 4 15.41 3.43 -0.73
CA GLN A 4 15.54 2.06 -0.19
C GLN A 4 14.18 1.45 0.15
N GLU A 5 13.34 2.18 0.91
CA GLU A 5 11.98 1.76 1.22
C GLU A 5 11.15 1.52 -0.05
N SER A 6 11.21 2.44 -1.01
CA SER A 6 10.53 2.26 -2.31
C SER A 6 11.04 1.04 -3.08
N ILE A 7 12.34 0.75 -3.05
CA ILE A 7 12.92 -0.46 -3.68
C ILE A 7 12.42 -1.71 -2.95
N ILE A 8 12.37 -1.70 -1.62
CA ILE A 8 11.87 -2.82 -0.80
C ILE A 8 10.40 -3.07 -1.11
N GLN A 9 9.56 -2.03 -1.13
CA GLN A 9 8.14 -2.13 -1.46
C GLN A 9 7.93 -2.66 -2.87
N GLN A 10 8.62 -2.12 -3.87
CA GLN A 10 8.55 -2.61 -5.26
C GLN A 10 8.98 -4.07 -5.38
N THR A 11 10.05 -4.47 -4.68
CA THR A 11 10.55 -5.84 -4.69
C THR A 11 9.57 -6.81 -4.02
N CYS A 12 8.99 -6.42 -2.89
CA CYS A 12 7.95 -7.18 -2.20
C CYS A 12 6.72 -7.41 -3.08
N VAL A 13 6.17 -6.33 -3.68
CA VAL A 13 5.01 -6.43 -4.58
C VAL A 13 5.32 -7.34 -5.77
N ARG A 14 6.49 -7.18 -6.39
CA ARG A 14 6.91 -8.02 -7.52
C ARG A 14 7.03 -9.49 -7.10
N TRP A 15 7.72 -9.77 -6.01
CA TRP A 15 7.88 -11.12 -5.48
C TRP A 15 6.52 -11.77 -5.16
N PHE A 16 5.63 -11.05 -4.48
CA PHE A 16 4.32 -11.56 -4.10
C PHE A 16 3.51 -11.97 -5.33
N ARG A 17 3.49 -11.12 -6.36
CA ARG A 17 2.78 -11.40 -7.62
C ARG A 17 3.34 -12.62 -8.36
N MET A 18 4.65 -12.83 -8.33
CA MET A 18 5.27 -14.03 -8.92
C MET A 18 4.98 -15.28 -8.10
N LYS A 19 4.99 -15.18 -6.76
CA LYS A 19 4.79 -16.30 -5.85
C LYS A 19 3.33 -16.75 -5.76
N TYR A 20 2.40 -15.79 -5.83
CA TYR A 20 0.96 -16.00 -5.66
C TYR A 20 0.17 -15.33 -6.81
N PRO A 21 0.29 -15.83 -8.05
CA PRO A 21 -0.34 -15.21 -9.21
C PRO A 21 -1.86 -15.09 -9.08
N GLN A 22 -2.52 -16.07 -8.44
CA GLN A 22 -3.96 -16.03 -8.20
C GLN A 22 -4.39 -14.96 -7.17
N LEU A 23 -3.46 -14.42 -6.38
CA LEU A 23 -3.71 -13.36 -5.39
C LEU A 23 -3.11 -12.02 -5.80
N ALA A 24 -2.50 -11.91 -7.00
CA ALA A 24 -1.65 -10.81 -7.40
C ALA A 24 -2.30 -9.41 -7.32
N LEU A 25 -3.63 -9.34 -7.47
CA LEU A 25 -4.41 -8.11 -7.41
C LEU A 25 -4.89 -7.76 -6.00
N LEU A 26 -4.76 -8.69 -5.03
CA LEU A 26 -5.20 -8.47 -3.66
C LEU A 26 -4.16 -7.72 -2.82
N LEU A 27 -2.89 -7.72 -3.22
CA LEU A 27 -1.82 -6.91 -2.62
C LEU A 27 -1.59 -5.63 -3.44
N PHE A 28 -1.84 -4.47 -2.84
CA PHE A 28 -1.65 -3.17 -3.49
C PHE A 28 -1.16 -2.09 -2.51
N ALA A 29 -0.56 -1.05 -3.08
CA ALA A 29 -0.09 0.09 -2.31
C ALA A 29 -1.25 1.01 -1.92
N VAL A 30 -1.18 1.58 -0.73
CA VAL A 30 -2.13 2.59 -0.29
C VAL A 30 -1.62 3.98 -0.73
N PRO A 31 -2.34 4.71 -1.59
CA PRO A 31 -1.86 5.97 -2.16
C PRO A 31 -2.05 7.16 -1.21
N ASN A 32 -1.65 7.03 0.06
CA ASN A 32 -1.85 8.05 1.09
C ASN A 32 -0.66 9.02 1.24
N GLY A 33 0.50 8.68 0.66
CA GLY A 33 1.71 9.49 0.63
C GLY A 33 1.98 10.13 -0.75
N GLY A 34 3.02 10.96 -0.83
CA GLY A 34 3.52 11.53 -2.09
C GLY A 34 3.43 13.05 -2.19
N ALA A 35 4.28 13.61 -3.07
CA ALA A 35 4.25 15.02 -3.43
C ALA A 35 3.03 15.29 -4.32
N ARG A 36 2.28 16.33 -3.99
CA ARG A 36 1.02 16.69 -4.63
C ARG A 36 0.76 18.18 -4.50
N LEU A 37 -0.13 18.71 -5.34
CA LEU A 37 -0.55 20.10 -5.24
C LEU A 37 -1.33 20.33 -3.94
N ARG A 38 -1.34 21.57 -3.44
CA ARG A 38 -2.06 21.92 -2.21
C ARG A 38 -3.55 21.63 -2.28
N SER A 39 -4.15 21.83 -3.46
CA SER A 39 -5.56 21.52 -3.74
C SER A 39 -5.85 20.03 -3.61
N GLU A 40 -5.05 19.18 -4.23
CA GLU A 40 -5.17 17.71 -4.16
C GLU A 40 -5.00 17.21 -2.72
N ALA A 41 -4.03 17.77 -1.98
CA ALA A 41 -3.84 17.43 -0.57
C ALA A 41 -5.04 17.81 0.30
N ALA A 42 -5.74 18.90 -0.01
CA ALA A 42 -6.95 19.31 0.71
C ALA A 42 -8.14 18.39 0.38
N ILE A 43 -8.33 18.05 -0.89
CA ILE A 43 -9.36 17.10 -1.35
C ILE A 43 -9.17 15.75 -0.67
N MET A 44 -7.98 15.17 -0.74
CA MET A 44 -7.71 13.85 -0.15
C MET A 44 -7.89 13.82 1.38
N LYS A 45 -7.56 14.92 2.08
CA LYS A 45 -7.88 15.03 3.52
C LYS A 45 -9.38 15.03 3.77
N ALA A 46 -10.15 15.70 2.91
CA ALA A 46 -11.61 15.70 2.99
C ALA A 46 -12.21 14.33 2.63
N GLU A 47 -11.58 13.59 1.72
CA GLU A 47 -11.91 12.19 1.39
C GLU A 47 -11.52 11.21 2.51
N GLY A 48 -10.78 11.66 3.52
CA GLY A 48 -10.45 10.87 4.71
C GLY A 48 -9.05 10.26 4.74
N THR A 49 -8.11 10.72 3.91
CA THR A 49 -6.70 10.31 4.03
C THR A 49 -6.16 10.59 5.44
N MET A 50 -5.61 9.56 6.07
CA MET A 50 -4.98 9.66 7.40
C MET A 50 -3.46 9.44 7.33
N LYS A 51 -2.73 10.07 8.26
CA LYS A 51 -1.30 9.78 8.46
C LYS A 51 -1.14 8.47 9.22
N GLY A 52 -0.07 7.72 8.92
CA GLY A 52 0.23 6.45 9.58
C GLY A 52 -0.61 5.26 9.11
N VAL A 53 -1.19 5.35 7.91
CA VAL A 53 -1.81 4.21 7.23
C VAL A 53 -0.70 3.38 6.58
N ALA A 54 -0.84 2.06 6.66
CA ALA A 54 0.09 1.10 6.08
C ALA A 54 0.40 1.35 4.59
N ASP A 55 1.64 1.05 4.19
CA ASP A 55 2.10 1.20 2.80
C ASP A 55 1.41 0.22 1.85
N LEU A 56 1.16 -1.02 2.30
CA LEU A 56 0.49 -2.06 1.52
C LEU A 56 -0.71 -2.66 2.28
N LEU A 57 -1.74 -3.00 1.52
CA LEU A 57 -2.87 -3.81 1.96
C LEU A 57 -2.93 -5.09 1.15
N LEU A 58 -3.05 -6.24 1.85
CA LEU A 58 -3.44 -7.52 1.28
C LEU A 58 -4.88 -7.85 1.69
N LEU A 59 -5.81 -7.73 0.76
CA LEU A 59 -7.22 -8.08 0.96
C LEU A 59 -7.45 -9.57 0.73
N PHE A 60 -6.96 -10.41 1.65
CA PHE A 60 -7.14 -11.85 1.60
C PHE A 60 -7.69 -12.37 2.94
N PRO A 61 -8.84 -13.08 2.93
CA PRO A 61 -9.39 -13.66 4.14
C PRO A 61 -8.57 -14.88 4.59
N ALA A 62 -8.18 -14.89 5.87
CA ALA A 62 -7.44 -15.98 6.50
C ALA A 62 -8.02 -16.28 7.88
N LYS A 63 -8.85 -17.33 7.98
CA LYS A 63 -9.57 -17.74 9.20
C LYS A 63 -10.40 -16.58 9.79
N ARG A 64 -9.90 -15.95 10.85
CA ARG A 64 -10.56 -14.84 11.58
C ARG A 64 -10.11 -13.46 11.11
N PHE A 65 -9.22 -13.38 10.12
CA PHE A 65 -8.68 -12.14 9.59
C PHE A 65 -9.22 -11.90 8.18
N HIS A 66 -9.56 -10.66 7.84
CA HIS A 66 -10.10 -10.27 6.53
C HIS A 66 -9.07 -9.63 5.61
N GLY A 67 -7.88 -9.34 6.13
CA GLY A 67 -6.77 -8.77 5.38
C GLY A 67 -5.55 -8.56 6.26
N LEU A 68 -4.48 -8.06 5.65
CA LEU A 68 -3.20 -7.77 6.30
C LEU A 68 -2.72 -6.38 5.87
N CYS A 69 -2.40 -5.54 6.86
CA CYS A 69 -1.75 -4.24 6.67
C CYS A 69 -0.24 -4.41 6.86
N ILE A 70 0.58 -3.85 5.98
CA ILE A 70 2.04 -4.01 5.99
C ILE A 70 2.70 -2.63 5.88
N GLU A 71 3.54 -2.31 6.86
CA GLU A 71 4.46 -1.15 6.87
C GLU A 71 5.85 -1.61 6.39
N MET A 72 6.57 -0.76 5.67
CA MET A 72 7.90 -1.07 5.10
C MET A 72 9.02 -0.19 5.64
#